data_AF-A0A2N0TV65-F1
#
_entry.id   AF-A0A2N0TV65-F1
#
_cell.length_a   1.000
_cell.length_b   1.000
_cell.length_c   1.000
_cell.angle_alpha   90.00
_cell.angle_beta   90.00
_cell.angle_gamma   90.00
#
_symmetry.space_group_name_H-M   'P 1'
#
loop_
_entity.id
_entity.type
_entity.pdbx_description
1 polymer ?
#
loop_
_entity_poly.entity_id
_entity_poly.type
_entity_poly.pdbx_seq_one_letter_code
_entity_poly.pdbx_strand_id
1 'polypeptide(L)'
;MLQAIMLIPFLHLVNQYIFKKISEKHDFFSANLMNKLFYYHLIFAGIYYTYAFFNPSDSKRYFRVPGKEGKTWDGFLETGTSFIDFISYPFINFFGFSYEMMMLLFSWIGFMGFVYAYLFFKENIALNIKVFKKIDFLVLILFLPNMHFWTASLGKGAPIFLGLMLFAYALRKPKNRIFSLSLGSLLVFAIRPHMFLLLAGAGMLSIFINKNQISLKQKAIFVGAITGVLLLFHKQILEVVNLGNSQNLIADFLSFTENRAKDLDNATSGVPMTDYSLIEKFFTFWFRPLFFDAPGILGVIVSIENFIYLLLFGKLFKKSFFGFLKTAPGHVKLSLILFFTTSFAMTFVMSNLGIILRQKSMIMYFLFFVIYYFLAYEKDTVFRLKQEVTERKTLAEAA
;
A
#
# COMPACT_ATOMS: atom_id res chain seq x y z
N MET A 1 12.09 -0.04 27.57
CA MET A 1 13.25 -0.51 26.77
C MET A 1 13.61 -1.99 26.95
N LEU A 2 13.95 -2.49 28.14
CA LEU A 2 14.34 -3.91 28.34
C LEU A 2 13.25 -4.91 27.86
N GLN A 3 11.98 -4.64 28.20
CA GLN A 3 10.84 -5.45 27.76
C GLN A 3 10.69 -5.50 26.23
N ALA A 4 10.99 -4.40 25.54
CA ALA A 4 10.93 -4.32 24.09
C ALA A 4 12.06 -5.16 23.43
N ILE A 5 13.26 -5.17 24.03
CA ILE A 5 14.36 -6.03 23.56
C ILE A 5 13.97 -7.51 23.69
N MET A 6 13.31 -7.89 24.79
CA MET A 6 12.81 -9.26 24.99
C MET A 6 11.69 -9.66 24.03
N LEU A 7 10.96 -8.69 23.46
CA LEU A 7 9.94 -8.95 22.45
C LEU A 7 10.54 -9.37 21.09
N ILE A 8 11.77 -8.98 20.77
CA ILE A 8 12.41 -9.28 19.47
C ILE A 8 12.60 -10.80 19.26
N PRO A 9 13.21 -11.57 20.20
CA PRO A 9 13.29 -13.03 20.07
C PRO A 9 11.92 -13.70 19.94
N PHE A 10 10.92 -13.22 20.70
CA PHE A 10 9.56 -13.75 20.62
C PHE A 10 8.97 -13.55 19.21
N LEU A 11 9.05 -12.34 18.65
CA LEU A 11 8.57 -12.05 17.29
C LEU A 11 9.33 -12.85 16.23
N HIS A 12 10.63 -13.09 16.43
CA HIS A 12 11.41 -13.95 15.55
C HIS A 12 10.92 -15.41 15.56
N LEU A 13 10.58 -15.96 16.74
CA LEU A 13 10.01 -17.31 16.87
C LEU A 13 8.62 -17.39 16.22
N VAL A 14 7.77 -16.39 16.44
CA VAL A 14 6.47 -16.27 15.76
C VAL A 14 6.66 -16.26 14.25
N ASN A 15 7.66 -15.53 13.73
CA ASN A 15 8.00 -15.54 12.30
C ASN A 15 8.41 -16.93 11.83
N GLN A 16 9.24 -17.68 12.57
CA GLN A 16 9.63 -19.04 12.14
C GLN A 16 8.42 -19.97 12.04
N TYR A 17 7.47 -19.87 12.98
CA TYR A 17 6.22 -20.63 12.92
C TYR A 17 5.37 -20.25 11.69
N ILE A 18 5.21 -18.95 11.43
CA ILE A 18 4.46 -18.44 10.27
C ILE A 18 5.14 -18.88 8.97
N PHE A 19 6.46 -18.75 8.88
CA PHE A 19 7.25 -19.09 7.70
C PHE A 19 7.18 -20.57 7.38
N LYS A 20 7.21 -21.43 8.40
CA LYS A 20 6.98 -22.87 8.23
C LYS A 20 5.64 -23.14 7.55
N LYS A 21 4.53 -22.61 8.09
CA LYS A 21 3.19 -22.77 7.49
C LYS A 21 3.08 -22.21 6.07
N ILE A 22 3.75 -21.08 5.80
CA ILE A 22 3.76 -20.49 4.46
C ILE A 22 4.57 -21.37 3.50
N SER A 23 5.72 -21.90 3.90
CA SER A 23 6.55 -22.77 3.07
C SER A 23 5.87 -24.11 2.74
N GLU A 24 5.05 -24.65 3.65
CA GLU A 24 4.23 -25.84 3.40
C GLU A 24 3.19 -25.60 2.29
N LYS A 25 2.74 -24.35 2.12
CA LYS A 25 1.75 -23.95 1.12
C LYS A 25 2.37 -23.41 -0.17
N HIS A 26 3.58 -22.88 -0.09
CA HIS A 26 4.27 -22.16 -1.17
C HIS A 26 5.72 -22.61 -1.26
N ASP A 27 5.98 -23.51 -2.21
CA ASP A 27 7.31 -24.05 -2.53
C ASP A 27 8.36 -22.98 -2.87
N PHE A 28 7.95 -21.89 -3.51
CA PHE A 28 8.82 -20.76 -3.85
C PHE A 28 9.16 -19.85 -2.65
N PHE A 29 8.64 -20.12 -1.45
CA PHE A 29 8.84 -19.24 -0.31
C PHE A 29 10.27 -19.31 0.25
N SER A 30 10.93 -18.16 0.37
CA SER A 30 12.28 -18.07 0.91
C SER A 30 12.28 -17.53 2.34
N ALA A 31 12.28 -18.42 3.33
CA ALA A 31 12.37 -18.05 4.74
C ALA A 31 13.65 -17.27 5.06
N ASN A 32 14.77 -17.60 4.42
CA ASN A 32 16.05 -16.90 4.58
C ASN A 32 15.94 -15.43 4.14
N LEU A 33 15.37 -15.17 2.95
CA LEU A 33 15.16 -13.80 2.49
C LEU A 33 14.23 -13.02 3.42
N MET A 34 13.14 -13.64 3.89
CA MET A 34 12.21 -13.00 4.81
C MET A 34 12.83 -12.72 6.19
N ASN A 35 13.70 -13.60 6.69
CA ASN A 35 14.47 -13.34 7.90
C ASN A 35 15.42 -12.14 7.73
N LYS A 36 16.16 -12.06 6.61
CA LYS A 36 17.00 -10.88 6.31
C LYS A 36 16.17 -9.60 6.23
N LEU A 37 15.01 -9.67 5.60
CA LEU A 37 14.10 -8.53 5.46
C LEU A 37 13.49 -8.11 6.82
N PHE A 38 13.23 -9.07 7.72
CA PHE A 38 12.78 -8.78 9.08
C PHE A 38 13.81 -7.97 9.86
N TYR A 39 15.07 -8.41 9.88
CA TYR A 39 16.13 -7.67 10.57
C TYR A 39 16.41 -6.31 9.92
N TYR A 40 16.36 -6.23 8.58
CA TYR A 40 16.44 -4.96 7.88
C TYR A 40 15.30 -4.02 8.31
N HIS A 41 14.06 -4.52 8.38
CA HIS A 41 12.91 -3.74 8.85
C HIS A 41 13.04 -3.32 10.33
N LEU A 42 13.61 -4.16 11.19
CA LEU A 42 13.91 -3.80 12.59
C LEU A 42 14.94 -2.67 12.70
N ILE A 43 15.93 -2.60 11.80
CA ILE A 43 16.86 -1.46 11.75
C ILE A 43 16.08 -0.17 11.49
N PHE A 44 15.11 -0.18 10.56
CA PHE A 44 14.23 0.98 10.32
C PHE A 44 13.31 1.29 11.50
N ALA A 45 12.87 0.30 12.27
CA ALA A 45 12.14 0.53 13.51
C ALA A 45 13.00 1.32 14.51
N GLY A 46 14.28 0.97 14.64
CA GLY A 46 15.26 1.72 15.41
C GLY A 46 15.45 3.15 14.88
N ILE A 47 15.69 3.31 13.58
CA ILE A 47 15.86 4.63 12.94
C ILE A 47 14.63 5.52 13.18
N TYR A 48 13.42 5.00 12.96
CA TYR A 48 12.20 5.74 13.17
C TYR A 48 12.01 6.09 14.65
N TYR A 49 12.26 5.16 15.57
CA TYR A 49 12.17 5.40 17.00
C TYR A 49 13.09 6.54 17.45
N THR A 50 14.34 6.54 16.99
CA THR A 50 15.28 7.65 17.21
C THR A 50 14.75 8.96 16.60
N TYR A 51 14.26 8.92 15.36
CA TYR A 51 13.65 10.10 14.72
C TYR A 51 12.48 10.66 15.54
N ALA A 52 11.62 9.80 16.07
CA ALA A 52 10.44 10.18 16.85
C ALA A 52 10.78 10.76 18.23
N PHE A 53 12.00 10.59 18.74
CA PHE A 53 12.44 11.31 19.94
C PHE A 53 12.67 12.78 19.66
N PHE A 54 13.41 13.08 18.59
CA PHE A 54 13.84 14.43 18.25
C PHE A 54 12.81 15.22 17.44
N ASN A 55 11.83 14.55 16.86
CA ASN A 55 10.81 15.17 16.01
C ASN A 55 9.39 14.86 16.50
N PRO A 56 8.41 15.72 16.18
CA PRO A 56 6.99 15.41 16.35
C PRO A 56 6.62 14.11 15.61
N SER A 57 5.87 13.24 16.28
CA SER A 57 5.43 11.97 15.71
C SER A 57 4.05 11.58 16.22
N ASP A 58 3.18 11.19 15.29
CA ASP A 58 1.83 10.70 15.56
C ASP A 58 1.85 9.47 16.49
N SER A 59 2.94 8.69 16.48
CA SER A 59 3.11 7.50 17.33
C SER A 59 2.93 7.82 18.83
N LYS A 60 3.39 8.99 19.29
CA LYS A 60 3.22 9.41 20.69
C LYS A 60 1.74 9.59 21.05
N ARG A 61 0.94 10.14 20.12
CA ARG A 61 -0.51 10.28 20.28
C ARG A 61 -1.18 8.91 20.33
N TYR A 62 -0.89 8.03 19.37
CA TYR A 62 -1.48 6.69 19.30
C TYR A 62 -1.21 5.82 20.53
N PHE A 63 -0.13 6.10 21.27
CA PHE A 63 0.12 5.46 22.55
C PHE A 63 -0.60 6.13 23.71
N ARG A 64 -0.59 7.47 23.75
CA ARG A 64 -1.15 8.25 24.87
C ARG A 64 -2.67 8.18 24.93
N VAL A 65 -3.35 8.27 23.80
CA VAL A 65 -4.82 8.39 23.73
C VAL A 65 -5.53 7.16 24.31
N PRO A 66 -5.22 5.93 23.87
CA PRO A 66 -5.83 4.73 24.44
C PRO A 66 -5.60 4.56 25.95
N GLY A 67 -4.47 5.04 26.46
CA GLY A 67 -4.10 4.89 27.88
C GLY A 67 -4.57 6.02 28.80
N LYS A 68 -5.13 7.13 28.28
CA LYS A 68 -5.42 8.32 29.09
C LYS A 68 -6.78 8.99 28.85
N GLU A 69 -7.46 8.75 27.74
CA GLU A 69 -8.68 9.52 27.40
C GLU A 69 -9.97 9.04 28.09
N GLY A 70 -9.90 8.04 28.98
CA GLY A 70 -11.08 7.58 29.75
C GLY A 70 -12.20 6.95 28.92
N LYS A 71 -12.01 6.79 27.60
CA LYS A 71 -12.90 6.05 26.71
C LYS A 71 -12.72 4.55 26.89
N THR A 72 -13.82 3.81 26.78
CA THR A 72 -13.81 2.35 26.69
C THR A 72 -13.30 1.90 25.32
N TRP A 73 -12.89 0.63 25.20
CA TRP A 73 -12.29 0.09 23.98
C TRP A 73 -13.19 0.29 22.73
N ASP A 74 -14.47 0.01 22.86
CA ASP A 74 -15.49 0.18 21.82
C ASP A 74 -15.69 1.64 21.40
N GLY A 75 -15.42 2.60 22.29
CA GLY A 75 -15.47 4.04 21.99
C GLY A 75 -14.41 4.51 20.99
N PHE A 76 -13.47 3.65 20.61
CA PHE A 76 -12.49 3.90 19.55
C PHE A 76 -12.83 3.18 18.24
N LEU A 77 -13.94 2.42 18.16
CA LEU A 77 -14.34 1.68 16.96
C LEU A 77 -14.94 2.62 15.90
N GLU A 78 -14.10 3.48 15.38
CA GLU A 78 -14.39 4.43 14.31
C GLU A 78 -13.28 4.35 13.26
N THR A 79 -13.50 4.95 12.09
CA THR A 79 -12.51 4.90 11.01
C THR A 79 -11.35 5.89 11.20
N GLY A 80 -10.31 5.76 10.39
CA GLY A 80 -9.20 6.70 10.34
C GLY A 80 -8.26 6.56 11.53
N THR A 81 -8.17 7.62 12.33
CA THR A 81 -7.19 7.74 13.42
C THR A 81 -7.61 6.95 14.65
N SER A 82 -8.90 7.00 14.97
CA SER A 82 -9.53 6.30 16.10
C SER A 82 -9.35 4.78 15.98
N PHE A 83 -9.42 4.22 14.77
CA PHE A 83 -9.17 2.80 14.55
C PHE A 83 -7.78 2.32 15.01
N ILE A 84 -6.76 3.18 14.90
CA ILE A 84 -5.42 2.82 15.40
C ILE A 84 -5.40 2.81 16.92
N ASP A 85 -6.16 3.72 17.55
CA ASP A 85 -6.35 3.74 19.00
C ASP A 85 -7.10 2.48 19.44
N PHE A 86 -8.13 2.06 18.70
CA PHE A 86 -8.86 0.79 18.91
C PHE A 86 -7.95 -0.44 18.85
N ILE A 87 -7.08 -0.54 17.83
CA ILE A 87 -6.14 -1.67 17.72
C ILE A 87 -5.11 -1.63 18.86
N SER A 88 -4.69 -0.44 19.27
CA SER A 88 -3.64 -0.25 20.28
C SER A 88 -4.15 -0.49 21.71
N TYR A 89 -5.43 -0.24 21.97
CA TYR A 89 -6.04 -0.26 23.29
C TYR A 89 -5.81 -1.57 24.08
N PRO A 90 -6.04 -2.77 23.54
CA PRO A 90 -5.86 -4.01 24.31
C PRO A 90 -4.41 -4.21 24.73
N PHE A 91 -3.46 -3.90 23.86
CA PHE A 91 -2.03 -4.04 24.15
C PHE A 91 -1.58 -3.07 25.23
N ILE A 92 -2.05 -1.83 25.17
CA ILE A 92 -1.69 -0.79 26.15
C ILE A 92 -2.37 -1.05 27.50
N ASN A 93 -3.68 -1.29 27.52
CA ASN A 93 -4.46 -1.31 28.76
C ASN A 93 -4.59 -2.71 29.39
N PHE A 94 -4.65 -3.79 28.60
CA PHE A 94 -4.79 -5.14 29.14
C PHE A 94 -3.44 -5.84 29.31
N PHE A 95 -2.55 -5.69 28.33
CA PHE A 95 -1.22 -6.33 28.36
C PHE A 95 -0.12 -5.42 28.94
N GLY A 96 -0.42 -4.14 29.22
CA GLY A 96 0.54 -3.21 29.82
C GLY A 96 1.74 -2.89 28.92
N PHE A 97 1.58 -2.93 27.59
CA PHE A 97 2.69 -2.68 26.66
C PHE A 97 3.22 -1.27 26.84
N SER A 98 4.54 -1.14 26.94
CA SER A 98 5.25 0.14 26.86
C SER A 98 5.21 0.72 25.44
N TYR A 99 5.54 2.02 25.32
CA TYR A 99 5.62 2.70 24.03
C TYR A 99 6.57 1.98 23.06
N GLU A 100 7.73 1.50 23.54
CA GLU A 100 8.68 0.75 22.72
C GLU A 100 8.11 -0.59 22.24
N MET A 101 7.37 -1.30 23.10
CA MET A 101 6.74 -2.56 22.71
C MET A 101 5.67 -2.35 21.65
N MET A 102 4.91 -1.25 21.75
CA MET A 102 3.93 -0.88 20.73
C MET A 102 4.58 -0.50 19.40
N MET A 103 5.70 0.23 19.43
CA MET A 103 6.49 0.54 18.24
C MET A 103 6.98 -0.73 17.54
N LEU A 104 7.52 -1.70 18.31
CA LEU A 104 7.97 -2.98 17.77
C LEU A 104 6.82 -3.85 17.25
N LEU A 105 5.69 -3.90 17.96
CA LEU A 105 4.51 -4.65 17.52
C LEU A 105 4.00 -4.12 16.18
N PHE A 106 3.87 -2.80 16.03
CA PHE A 106 3.44 -2.20 14.78
C PHE A 106 4.47 -2.36 13.67
N SER A 107 5.77 -2.28 13.98
CA SER A 107 6.81 -2.61 13.00
C SER A 107 6.70 -4.07 12.53
N TRP A 108 6.38 -5.02 13.42
CA TRP A 108 6.13 -6.40 13.02
C TRP A 108 4.89 -6.54 12.13
N ILE A 109 3.80 -5.81 12.41
CA ILE A 109 2.63 -5.73 11.53
C ILE A 109 3.02 -5.20 10.15
N GLY A 110 3.86 -4.16 10.08
CA GLY A 110 4.38 -3.61 8.83
C GLY A 110 5.22 -4.61 8.05
N PHE A 111 6.11 -5.32 8.76
CA PHE A 111 6.90 -6.42 8.21
C PHE A 111 6.03 -7.52 7.58
N MET A 112 4.93 -7.90 8.22
CA MET A 112 4.00 -8.87 7.65
C MET A 112 3.44 -8.40 6.29
N GLY A 113 3.28 -7.09 6.08
CA GLY A 113 2.96 -6.54 4.76
C GLY A 113 3.98 -6.89 3.69
N PHE A 114 5.28 -6.86 4.00
CA PHE A 114 6.33 -7.28 3.07
C PHE A 114 6.32 -8.79 2.78
N VAL A 115 5.96 -9.62 3.77
CA VAL A 115 5.78 -11.07 3.56
C VAL A 115 4.68 -11.33 2.54
N TYR A 116 3.53 -10.66 2.68
CA TYR A 116 2.44 -10.78 1.71
C TYR A 116 2.75 -10.12 0.37
N ALA A 117 3.55 -9.05 0.33
CA ALA A 117 4.09 -8.50 -0.91
C ALA A 117 4.92 -9.58 -1.62
N TYR A 118 5.90 -10.19 -0.95
CA TYR A 118 6.71 -11.28 -1.52
C TYR A 118 5.85 -12.40 -2.12
N LEU A 119 4.83 -12.86 -1.38
CA LEU A 119 3.90 -13.88 -1.85
C LEU A 119 3.11 -13.42 -3.10
N PHE A 120 2.59 -12.21 -3.07
CA PHE A 120 1.87 -11.61 -4.20
C PHE A 120 2.74 -11.55 -5.46
N PHE A 121 3.99 -11.11 -5.35
CA PHE A 121 4.91 -11.06 -6.50
C PHE A 121 5.27 -12.45 -7.02
N LYS A 122 5.77 -13.35 -6.16
CA LYS A 122 6.27 -14.67 -6.61
C LYS A 122 5.19 -15.63 -7.07
N GLU A 123 3.97 -15.54 -6.53
CA GLU A 123 2.86 -16.38 -6.99
C GLU A 123 2.41 -16.00 -8.41
N ASN A 124 2.55 -14.73 -8.79
CA ASN A 124 2.18 -14.25 -10.12
C ASN A 124 3.36 -14.26 -11.11
N ILE A 125 4.60 -14.18 -10.61
CA ILE A 125 5.82 -14.10 -11.42
C ILE A 125 6.87 -15.06 -10.86
N ALA A 126 6.94 -16.26 -11.44
CA ALA A 126 7.92 -17.26 -11.03
C ALA A 126 9.36 -16.89 -11.43
N LEU A 127 9.52 -16.12 -12.50
CA LEU A 127 10.81 -15.75 -13.09
C LEU A 127 11.55 -14.73 -12.22
N ASN A 128 12.85 -14.94 -12.02
CA ASN A 128 13.71 -13.95 -11.40
C ASN A 128 14.17 -12.93 -12.46
N ILE A 129 13.72 -11.69 -12.30
CA ILE A 129 13.99 -10.60 -13.21
C ILE A 129 15.11 -9.74 -12.65
N LYS A 130 16.13 -9.48 -13.48
CA LYS A 130 17.24 -8.62 -13.12
C LYS A 130 17.06 -7.25 -13.77
N VAL A 131 17.26 -6.19 -12.99
CA VAL A 131 17.36 -4.81 -13.44
C VAL A 131 18.73 -4.25 -13.13
N PHE A 132 19.10 -3.16 -13.81
CA PHE A 132 20.42 -2.53 -13.65
C PHE A 132 21.57 -3.54 -13.76
N LYS A 133 21.48 -4.40 -14.79
CA LYS A 133 22.37 -5.53 -15.13
C LYS A 133 22.30 -6.72 -14.18
N LYS A 134 22.49 -6.54 -12.86
CA LYS A 134 22.71 -7.66 -11.92
C LYS A 134 21.78 -7.71 -10.72
N ILE A 135 20.96 -6.68 -10.48
CA ILE A 135 20.14 -6.57 -9.28
C ILE A 135 18.82 -7.32 -9.49
N ASP A 136 18.47 -8.25 -8.60
CA ASP A 136 17.15 -8.89 -8.62
C ASP A 136 16.07 -7.84 -8.29
N PHE A 137 15.06 -7.74 -9.16
CA PHE A 137 14.02 -6.73 -9.06
C PHE A 137 13.19 -6.90 -7.79
N LEU A 138 12.87 -8.13 -7.40
CA LEU A 138 12.09 -8.39 -6.20
C LEU A 138 12.86 -7.96 -4.96
N VAL A 139 14.13 -8.34 -4.89
CA VAL A 139 15.01 -7.95 -3.79
C VAL A 139 15.16 -6.43 -3.73
N LEU A 140 15.34 -5.76 -4.88
CA LEU A 140 15.42 -4.31 -4.92
C LEU A 140 14.18 -3.66 -4.29
N ILE A 141 12.98 -3.99 -4.78
CA ILE A 141 11.75 -3.32 -4.31
C ILE A 141 11.43 -3.63 -2.85
N LEU A 142 11.77 -4.84 -2.39
CA LEU A 142 11.52 -5.24 -1.01
C LEU A 142 12.45 -4.52 -0.03
N PHE A 143 13.65 -4.12 -0.44
CA PHE A 143 14.64 -3.47 0.45
C PHE A 143 14.68 -1.94 0.30
N LEU A 144 13.73 -1.33 -0.40
CA LEU A 144 13.67 0.12 -0.55
C LEU A 144 13.38 0.82 0.80
N PRO A 145 14.23 1.76 1.24
CA PRO A 145 14.24 2.28 2.61
C PRO A 145 12.96 3.04 3.01
N ASN A 146 12.32 3.77 2.09
CA ASN A 146 11.17 4.62 2.40
C ASN A 146 10.01 3.82 3.01
N MET A 147 9.70 2.67 2.40
CA MET A 147 8.62 1.82 2.86
C MET A 147 8.90 1.21 4.22
N HIS A 148 10.13 0.80 4.48
CA HIS A 148 10.52 0.33 5.80
C HIS A 148 10.37 1.44 6.84
N PHE A 149 10.87 2.64 6.57
CA PHE A 149 10.76 3.77 7.50
C PHE A 149 9.32 4.07 7.91
N TRP A 150 8.39 4.17 6.94
CA TRP A 150 7.00 4.55 7.22
C TRP A 150 6.10 3.42 7.74
N THR A 151 6.56 2.17 7.66
CA THR A 151 5.81 1.00 8.16
C THR A 151 6.43 0.39 9.42
N ALA A 152 7.54 0.94 9.92
CA ALA A 152 8.24 0.46 11.10
C ALA A 152 7.87 1.18 12.41
N SER A 153 6.65 1.71 12.52
CA SER A 153 6.23 2.51 13.67
C SER A 153 4.75 2.40 14.02
N LEU A 154 4.43 2.73 15.26
CA LEU A 154 3.05 2.84 15.75
C LEU A 154 2.32 3.95 14.97
N GLY A 155 1.41 3.53 14.09
CA GLY A 155 0.59 4.44 13.30
C GLY A 155 -0.12 3.74 12.15
N LYS A 156 -0.77 4.55 11.30
CA LYS A 156 -1.59 4.05 10.18
C LYS A 156 -0.79 3.28 9.13
N GLY A 157 0.51 3.56 8.99
CA GLY A 157 1.33 3.06 7.87
C GLY A 157 1.51 1.55 7.88
N ALA A 158 1.76 0.96 9.04
CA ALA A 158 2.02 -0.47 9.13
C ALA A 158 0.79 -1.32 8.82
N PRO A 159 -0.39 -1.10 9.47
CA PRO A 159 -1.55 -1.96 9.23
C PRO A 159 -2.18 -1.73 7.86
N ILE A 160 -2.09 -0.52 7.29
CA ILE A 160 -2.60 -0.30 5.93
C ILE A 160 -1.76 -1.01 4.87
N PHE A 161 -0.43 -1.01 5.01
CA PHE A 161 0.43 -1.72 4.07
C PHE A 161 0.17 -3.22 4.11
N LEU A 162 0.03 -3.78 5.32
CA LEU A 162 -0.43 -5.16 5.50
C LEU A 162 -1.79 -5.40 4.83
N GLY A 163 -2.77 -4.50 5.06
CA GLY A 163 -4.10 -4.61 4.47
C GLY A 163 -4.08 -4.63 2.94
N LEU A 164 -3.32 -3.73 2.31
CA LEU A 164 -3.16 -3.66 0.86
C LEU A 164 -2.51 -4.93 0.29
N MET A 165 -1.47 -5.45 0.92
CA MET A 165 -0.76 -6.64 0.44
C MET A 165 -1.54 -7.93 0.68
N LEU A 166 -2.28 -8.03 1.80
CA LEU A 166 -3.24 -9.11 2.04
C LEU A 166 -4.33 -9.14 0.97
N PHE A 167 -4.90 -7.97 0.66
CA PHE A 167 -5.90 -7.82 -0.39
C PHE A 167 -5.34 -8.26 -1.74
N ALA A 168 -4.18 -7.72 -2.15
CA ALA A 168 -3.52 -8.05 -3.41
C ALA A 168 -3.20 -9.55 -3.53
N TYR A 169 -2.68 -10.17 -2.47
CA TYR A 169 -2.42 -11.61 -2.41
C TYR A 169 -3.72 -12.44 -2.51
N ALA A 170 -4.81 -12.00 -1.87
CA ALA A 170 -6.07 -12.72 -1.90
C ALA A 170 -6.75 -12.68 -3.29
N LEU A 171 -6.58 -11.61 -4.06
CA LEU A 171 -7.19 -11.43 -5.39
C LEU A 171 -6.87 -12.56 -6.39
N ARG A 172 -5.73 -13.25 -6.22
CA ARG A 172 -5.38 -14.39 -7.09
C ARG A 172 -6.31 -15.60 -6.89
N LYS A 173 -6.76 -15.85 -5.65
CA LYS A 173 -7.62 -16.98 -5.26
C LYS A 173 -8.63 -16.54 -4.19
N PRO A 174 -9.59 -15.65 -4.53
CA PRO A 174 -10.42 -14.97 -3.53
C PRO A 174 -11.26 -15.93 -2.70
N LYS A 175 -11.85 -16.97 -3.32
CA LYS A 175 -12.66 -17.99 -2.62
C LYS A 175 -11.86 -18.74 -1.54
N ASN A 176 -10.64 -19.16 -1.86
CA ASN A 176 -9.77 -19.92 -0.94
C ASN A 176 -9.04 -19.02 0.07
N ARG A 177 -9.12 -17.70 -0.09
CA ARG A 177 -8.42 -16.70 0.73
C ARG A 177 -9.37 -15.67 1.30
N ILE A 178 -10.61 -16.07 1.60
CA ILE A 178 -11.65 -15.17 2.10
C ILE A 178 -11.20 -14.45 3.37
N PHE A 179 -10.47 -15.12 4.27
CA PHE A 179 -9.92 -14.49 5.46
C PHE A 179 -8.95 -13.35 5.12
N SER A 180 -7.97 -13.59 4.23
CA SER A 180 -7.02 -12.56 3.80
C SER A 180 -7.72 -11.43 3.04
N LEU A 181 -8.71 -11.76 2.22
CA LEU A 181 -9.50 -10.77 1.47
C LEU A 181 -10.29 -9.88 2.43
N SER A 182 -11.04 -10.47 3.37
CA SER A 182 -11.87 -9.76 4.34
C SER A 182 -11.02 -8.93 5.30
N LEU A 183 -9.95 -9.51 5.87
CA LEU A 183 -9.05 -8.79 6.77
C LEU A 183 -8.34 -7.64 6.05
N GLY A 184 -7.83 -7.88 4.83
CA GLY A 184 -7.20 -6.85 4.03
C GLY A 184 -8.16 -5.71 3.69
N SER A 185 -9.37 -6.04 3.27
CA SER A 185 -10.43 -5.07 2.95
C SER A 185 -10.84 -4.26 4.18
N LEU A 186 -11.02 -4.92 5.33
CA LEU A 186 -11.38 -4.29 6.60
C LEU A 186 -10.30 -3.31 7.06
N LEU A 187 -9.02 -3.71 7.02
CA LEU A 187 -7.91 -2.82 7.42
C LEU A 187 -7.83 -1.59 6.53
N VAL A 188 -7.99 -1.75 5.20
CA VAL A 188 -7.96 -0.61 4.29
C VAL A 188 -9.16 0.30 4.51
N PHE A 189 -10.37 -0.25 4.64
CA PHE A 189 -11.58 0.52 4.90
C PHE A 189 -11.49 1.26 6.23
N ALA A 190 -11.17 0.55 7.33
CA ALA A 190 -11.15 1.12 8.66
C ALA A 190 -10.09 2.21 8.81
N ILE A 191 -8.94 2.11 8.14
CA ILE A 191 -7.87 3.12 8.24
C ILE A 191 -8.04 4.24 7.21
N ARG A 192 -8.54 3.91 6.02
CA ARG A 192 -8.73 4.82 4.88
C ARG A 192 -9.97 4.47 4.06
N PRO A 193 -11.15 4.90 4.52
CA PRO A 193 -12.41 4.66 3.81
C PRO A 193 -12.36 5.15 2.36
N HIS A 194 -11.83 6.35 2.12
CA HIS A 194 -11.69 6.91 0.77
C HIS A 194 -10.82 6.05 -0.16
N MET A 195 -9.71 5.49 0.34
CA MET A 195 -8.85 4.61 -0.47
C MET A 195 -9.56 3.31 -0.80
N PHE A 196 -10.32 2.76 0.15
CA PHE A 196 -11.12 1.57 -0.10
C PHE A 196 -12.12 1.80 -1.23
N LEU A 197 -12.75 2.98 -1.32
CA LEU A 197 -13.65 3.30 -2.43
C LEU A 197 -12.92 3.38 -3.77
N LEU A 198 -11.73 3.97 -3.79
CA LEU A 198 -10.90 3.99 -4.99
C LEU A 198 -10.50 2.57 -5.41
N LEU A 199 -10.15 1.70 -4.46
CA LEU A 199 -9.86 0.29 -4.73
C LEU A 199 -11.09 -0.46 -5.26
N ALA A 200 -12.26 -0.23 -4.66
CA ALA A 200 -13.52 -0.83 -5.06
C ALA A 200 -13.95 -0.37 -6.47
N GLY A 201 -13.88 0.94 -6.75
CA GLY A 201 -14.20 1.52 -8.05
C GLY A 201 -13.23 1.07 -9.15
N ALA A 202 -11.92 1.06 -8.88
CA ALA A 202 -10.94 0.50 -9.80
C ALA A 202 -11.11 -1.02 -9.99
N GLY A 203 -11.49 -1.75 -8.93
CA GLY A 203 -11.94 -3.13 -8.99
C GLY A 203 -13.06 -3.33 -10.00
N MET A 204 -14.14 -2.55 -9.87
CA MET A 204 -15.28 -2.56 -10.79
C MET A 204 -14.85 -2.26 -12.22
N LEU A 205 -14.10 -1.19 -12.45
CA LEU A 205 -13.59 -0.83 -13.78
C LEU A 205 -12.77 -1.97 -14.40
N SER A 206 -11.91 -2.64 -13.62
CA SER A 206 -11.12 -3.76 -14.14
C SER A 206 -11.99 -4.97 -14.53
N ILE A 207 -13.09 -5.21 -13.84
CA ILE A 207 -14.03 -6.29 -14.14
C ILE A 207 -14.76 -6.00 -15.47
N PHE A 208 -15.09 -4.73 -15.73
CA PHE A 208 -15.68 -4.31 -17.00
C PHE A 208 -14.68 -4.35 -18.17
N ILE A 209 -13.41 -4.04 -17.91
CA ILE A 209 -12.33 -4.12 -18.90
C ILE A 209 -11.99 -5.58 -19.25
N ASN A 210 -12.04 -6.49 -18.28
CA ASN A 210 -11.84 -7.92 -18.52
C ASN A 210 -13.17 -8.60 -18.86
N LYS A 211 -13.70 -8.30 -20.06
CA LYS A 211 -15.05 -8.73 -20.47
C LYS A 211 -15.31 -10.23 -20.31
N ASN A 212 -14.30 -11.10 -20.36
CA ASN A 212 -14.47 -12.54 -20.58
C ASN A 212 -14.03 -13.46 -19.43
N GLN A 213 -13.57 -12.94 -18.28
CA GLN A 213 -13.04 -13.79 -17.19
C GLN A 213 -14.03 -14.02 -16.03
N ILE A 214 -15.12 -13.24 -15.96
CA ILE A 214 -16.02 -13.20 -14.80
C ILE A 214 -17.47 -13.26 -15.29
N SER A 215 -18.26 -14.18 -14.74
CA SER A 215 -19.66 -14.35 -15.15
C SER A 215 -20.53 -13.16 -14.76
N LEU A 216 -21.59 -12.89 -15.53
CA LEU A 216 -22.55 -11.80 -15.25
C LEU A 216 -23.08 -11.83 -13.81
N LYS A 217 -23.35 -13.03 -13.25
CA LYS A 217 -23.77 -13.20 -11.85
C LYS A 217 -22.69 -12.72 -10.86
N GLN A 218 -21.42 -13.06 -11.09
CA GLN A 218 -20.32 -12.61 -10.24
C GLN A 218 -20.08 -11.10 -10.37
N LYS A 219 -20.23 -10.53 -11.57
CA LYS A 219 -20.20 -9.08 -11.79
C LYS A 219 -21.31 -8.39 -10.99
N ALA A 220 -22.55 -8.89 -11.09
CA ALA A 220 -23.69 -8.34 -10.36
C ALA A 220 -23.53 -8.44 -8.83
N ILE A 221 -23.05 -9.58 -8.31
CA ILE A 221 -22.78 -9.75 -6.87
C ILE A 221 -21.70 -8.77 -6.39
N PHE A 222 -20.61 -8.61 -7.15
CA PHE A 222 -19.52 -7.71 -6.76
C PHE A 222 -19.95 -6.24 -6.79
N VAL A 223 -20.66 -5.82 -7.85
CA VAL A 223 -21.24 -4.49 -7.95
C VAL A 223 -22.25 -4.26 -6.84
N GLY A 224 -23.15 -5.20 -6.58
CA GLY A 224 -24.13 -5.13 -5.49
C GLY A 224 -23.47 -5.04 -4.12
N ALA A 225 -22.40 -5.79 -3.87
CA ALA A 225 -21.64 -5.72 -2.62
C ALA A 225 -20.97 -4.36 -2.44
N ILE A 226 -20.33 -3.81 -3.48
CA ILE A 226 -19.71 -2.48 -3.41
C ILE A 226 -20.78 -1.39 -3.22
N THR A 227 -21.87 -1.43 -3.97
CA THR A 227 -22.98 -0.49 -3.81
C THR A 227 -23.58 -0.60 -2.41
N GLY A 228 -23.74 -1.81 -1.88
CA GLY A 228 -24.21 -2.03 -0.50
C GLY A 228 -23.27 -1.40 0.54
N VAL A 229 -21.95 -1.60 0.40
CA VAL A 229 -20.96 -0.95 1.27
C VAL A 229 -21.00 0.57 1.14
N LEU A 230 -21.08 1.10 -0.09
CA LEU A 230 -21.21 2.54 -0.34
C LEU A 230 -22.45 3.12 0.34
N LEU A 231 -23.61 2.46 0.23
CA LEU A 231 -24.86 2.90 0.85
C LEU A 231 -24.81 2.82 2.37
N LEU A 232 -24.23 1.77 2.94
CA LEU A 232 -24.12 1.61 4.40
C LEU A 232 -23.19 2.65 5.02
N PHE A 233 -22.10 2.99 4.33
CA PHE A 233 -21.03 3.82 4.88
C PHE A 233 -20.95 5.23 4.28
N HIS A 234 -21.91 5.64 3.45
CA HIS A 234 -21.89 6.96 2.78
C HIS A 234 -21.71 8.12 3.77
N LYS A 235 -22.37 8.09 4.94
CA LYS A 235 -22.24 9.15 5.96
C LYS A 235 -20.82 9.25 6.50
N GLN A 236 -20.23 8.12 6.87
CA GLN A 236 -18.85 8.06 7.40
C GLN A 236 -17.83 8.47 6.33
N ILE A 237 -18.07 8.11 5.08
CA ILE A 237 -17.24 8.52 3.93
C ILE A 237 -17.33 10.04 3.73
N LEU A 238 -18.53 10.61 3.76
CA LEU A 238 -18.76 12.04 3.57
C LEU A 238 -18.25 12.87 4.76
N GLU A 239 -18.37 12.37 5.99
CA GLU A 239 -17.83 12.98 7.20
C GLU A 239 -16.30 13.10 7.14
N VAL A 240 -15.59 12.10 6.59
CA VAL A 240 -14.12 12.15 6.42
C VAL A 240 -13.68 13.32 5.53
N VAL A 241 -14.56 13.80 4.64
CA VAL A 241 -14.34 14.97 3.77
C VAL A 241 -15.10 16.22 4.25
N ASN A 242 -15.74 16.19 5.43
CA ASN A 242 -16.64 17.23 5.95
C ASN A 242 -17.82 17.59 5.02
N LEU A 243 -18.25 16.66 4.16
CA LEU A 243 -19.31 16.84 3.17
C LEU A 243 -20.68 16.27 3.60
N GLY A 244 -20.84 15.89 4.87
CA GLY A 244 -22.04 15.20 5.36
C GLY A 244 -23.36 15.93 5.12
N ASN A 245 -23.33 17.27 5.04
CA ASN A 245 -24.51 18.13 4.84
C ASN A 245 -24.46 18.95 3.53
N SER A 246 -23.55 18.63 2.61
CA SER A 246 -23.32 19.42 1.40
C SER A 246 -24.50 19.32 0.43
N GLN A 247 -25.08 20.45 0.03
CA GLN A 247 -26.08 20.52 -1.04
C GLN A 247 -25.45 20.47 -2.44
N ASN A 248 -24.17 20.88 -2.58
CA ASN A 248 -23.42 20.80 -3.82
C ASN A 248 -22.07 20.10 -3.60
N LEU A 249 -22.10 18.77 -3.67
CA LEU A 249 -20.96 17.90 -3.39
C LEU A 249 -19.73 18.20 -4.24
N ILE A 250 -19.90 18.69 -5.47
CA ILE A 250 -18.79 18.97 -6.37
C ILE A 250 -18.07 20.24 -5.93
N ALA A 251 -18.81 21.32 -5.67
CA ALA A 251 -18.24 22.59 -5.23
C ALA A 251 -17.57 22.46 -3.86
N ASP A 252 -18.22 21.77 -2.92
CA ASP A 252 -17.71 21.58 -1.56
C ASP A 252 -16.51 20.62 -1.53
N PHE A 253 -16.46 19.63 -2.42
CA PHE A 253 -15.26 18.78 -2.58
C PHE A 253 -14.08 19.54 -3.17
N LEU A 254 -14.31 20.40 -4.16
CA LEU A 254 -13.27 21.25 -4.74
C LEU A 254 -12.70 22.22 -3.70
N SER A 255 -13.56 22.87 -2.92
CA SER A 255 -13.13 23.79 -1.85
C SER A 255 -12.38 23.06 -0.73
N PHE A 256 -12.86 21.86 -0.31
CA PHE A 256 -12.13 21.00 0.63
C PHE A 256 -10.72 20.68 0.12
N THR A 257 -10.63 20.27 -1.14
CA THR A 257 -9.36 19.85 -1.75
C THR A 257 -8.39 21.01 -1.87
N GLU A 258 -8.87 22.19 -2.24
CA GLU A 258 -8.07 23.42 -2.31
C GLU A 258 -7.59 23.88 -0.94
N ASN A 259 -8.47 23.92 0.06
CA ASN A 259 -8.12 24.28 1.44
C ASN A 259 -7.08 23.30 2.00
N ARG A 260 -7.28 22.00 1.77
CA ARG A 260 -6.35 20.98 2.23
C ARG A 260 -4.99 21.10 1.56
N ALA A 261 -4.95 21.38 0.26
CA ALA A 261 -3.71 21.63 -0.46
C ALA A 261 -3.01 22.90 0.05
N LYS A 262 -3.74 23.99 0.33
CA LYS A 262 -3.16 25.22 0.89
C LYS A 262 -2.59 25.01 2.31
N ASP A 263 -3.32 24.31 3.18
CA ASP A 263 -2.85 24.00 4.54
C ASP A 263 -1.53 23.22 4.55
N LEU A 264 -1.42 22.26 3.62
CA LEU A 264 -0.25 21.38 3.50
C LEU A 264 0.92 22.04 2.76
N ASP A 265 0.65 23.05 1.93
CA ASP A 265 1.66 23.88 1.25
C ASP A 265 2.32 24.85 2.23
N ASN A 266 1.58 25.39 3.20
CA ASN A 266 2.12 26.25 4.26
C ASN A 266 3.06 25.53 5.26
N ALA A 267 3.23 24.21 5.14
CA ALA A 267 4.13 23.44 5.99
C ALA A 267 5.60 23.51 5.51
N THR A 268 6.57 23.18 6.37
CA THR A 268 8.02 23.30 6.12
C THR A 268 8.55 22.58 4.86
N SER A 269 7.79 21.62 4.31
CA SER A 269 8.11 20.89 3.09
C SER A 269 6.96 20.91 2.07
N GLY A 270 6.23 22.01 2.04
CA GLY A 270 5.15 22.26 1.09
C GLY A 270 5.66 22.43 -0.34
N VAL A 271 4.80 22.07 -1.29
CA VAL A 271 4.97 22.32 -2.72
C VAL A 271 3.64 22.83 -3.27
N PRO A 272 3.66 23.87 -4.12
CA PRO A 272 2.45 24.53 -4.62
C PRO A 272 1.74 23.67 -5.68
N MET A 273 1.15 22.56 -5.24
CA MET A 273 0.46 21.61 -6.11
C MET A 273 -0.74 22.25 -6.78
N THR A 274 -1.39 23.23 -6.14
CA THR A 274 -2.55 23.92 -6.73
C THR A 274 -2.20 24.62 -8.04
N ASP A 275 -0.99 25.17 -8.13
CA ASP A 275 -0.51 25.95 -9.28
C ASP A 275 0.08 25.09 -10.39
N TYR A 276 0.39 23.82 -10.09
CA TYR A 276 0.99 22.90 -11.06
C TYR A 276 -0.02 22.39 -12.10
N SER A 277 0.46 22.22 -13.33
CA SER A 277 -0.24 21.45 -14.36
C SER A 277 -0.42 19.99 -13.92
N LEU A 278 -1.36 19.28 -14.55
CA LEU A 278 -1.63 17.87 -14.20
C LEU A 278 -0.37 16.98 -14.34
N ILE A 279 0.47 17.25 -15.33
CA ILE A 279 1.71 16.49 -15.56
C ILE A 279 2.71 16.75 -14.43
N GLU A 280 2.88 18.02 -14.02
CA GLU A 280 3.77 18.40 -12.92
C GLU A 280 3.29 17.86 -11.57
N LYS A 281 1.97 17.81 -11.35
CA LYS A 281 1.35 17.16 -10.19
C LYS A 281 1.72 15.68 -10.11
N PHE A 282 1.54 14.95 -11.20
CA PHE A 282 1.91 13.53 -11.26
C PHE A 282 3.41 13.33 -11.10
N PHE A 283 4.24 14.14 -11.77
CA PHE A 283 5.69 14.06 -11.66
C PHE A 283 6.16 14.31 -10.21
N THR A 284 5.63 15.35 -9.57
CA THR A 284 5.94 15.68 -8.18
C THR A 284 5.48 14.57 -7.25
N PHE A 285 4.25 14.08 -7.43
CA PHE A 285 3.72 13.00 -6.61
C PHE A 285 4.52 11.70 -6.78
N TRP A 286 5.00 11.36 -7.98
CA TRP A 286 5.71 10.09 -8.23
C TRP A 286 7.21 10.14 -7.95
N PHE A 287 7.89 11.24 -8.26
CA PHE A 287 9.35 11.26 -8.35
C PHE A 287 10.03 12.30 -7.47
N ARG A 288 9.29 13.22 -6.84
CA ARG A 288 9.91 14.17 -5.89
C ARG A 288 9.83 13.64 -4.45
N PRO A 289 10.75 14.07 -3.56
CA PRO A 289 11.94 14.91 -3.82
C PRO A 289 13.02 14.18 -4.63
N LEU A 290 13.68 14.93 -5.53
CA LEU A 290 14.95 14.55 -6.16
C LEU A 290 16.12 15.18 -5.40
N PHE A 291 17.35 14.96 -5.87
CA PHE A 291 18.59 15.39 -5.20
C PHE A 291 18.67 16.89 -4.86
N PHE A 292 17.93 17.72 -5.58
CA PHE A 292 17.90 19.18 -5.39
C PHE A 292 16.83 19.62 -4.37
N ASP A 293 15.85 18.76 -4.08
CA ASP A 293 14.66 19.12 -3.31
C ASP A 293 14.82 18.85 -1.80
N ALA A 294 15.71 17.95 -1.40
CA ALA A 294 15.80 17.49 -0.02
C ALA A 294 17.23 17.57 0.54
N PRO A 295 17.54 18.54 1.41
CA PRO A 295 18.84 18.62 2.05
C PRO A 295 19.03 17.50 3.10
N GLY A 296 20.30 17.14 3.35
CA GLY A 296 20.68 16.18 4.38
C GLY A 296 20.67 14.70 3.96
N ILE A 297 21.20 13.83 4.82
CA ILE A 297 21.43 12.41 4.53
C ILE A 297 20.12 11.67 4.22
N LEU A 298 19.05 11.92 4.99
CA LEU A 298 17.74 11.32 4.74
C LEU A 298 17.15 11.78 3.40
N GLY A 299 17.35 13.06 3.05
CA GLY A 299 16.94 13.61 1.76
C GLY A 299 17.64 12.93 0.58
N VAL A 300 18.95 12.68 0.69
CA VAL A 300 19.72 11.95 -0.33
C VAL A 300 19.24 10.51 -0.49
N ILE A 301 19.01 9.79 0.61
CA ILE A 301 18.51 8.40 0.56
C ILE A 301 17.16 8.34 -0.16
N VAL A 302 16.23 9.24 0.19
CA VAL A 302 14.92 9.34 -0.45
C VAL A 302 15.04 9.73 -1.92
N SER A 303 15.97 10.63 -2.26
CA SER A 303 16.21 11.06 -3.64
C SER A 303 16.74 9.93 -4.52
N ILE A 304 17.65 9.10 -3.99
CA ILE A 304 18.15 7.90 -4.67
C ILE A 304 16.99 6.94 -4.96
N GLU A 305 16.15 6.68 -3.97
CA GLU A 305 14.98 5.82 -4.12
C GLU A 305 14.01 6.35 -5.17
N ASN A 306 13.71 7.65 -5.15
CA ASN A 306 12.84 8.28 -6.13
C ASN A 306 13.43 8.29 -7.54
N PHE A 307 14.76 8.42 -7.65
CA PHE A 307 15.45 8.27 -8.93
C PHE A 307 15.33 6.84 -9.47
N ILE A 308 15.41 5.82 -8.60
CA ILE A 308 15.11 4.44 -8.98
C ILE A 308 13.67 4.34 -9.51
N TYR A 309 12.69 4.98 -8.85
CA TYR A 309 11.30 4.96 -9.30
C TYR A 309 11.16 5.55 -10.70
N LEU A 310 11.84 6.68 -10.96
CA LEU A 310 11.88 7.33 -12.27
C LEU A 310 12.46 6.39 -13.35
N LEU A 311 13.60 5.75 -13.07
CA LEU A 311 14.23 4.80 -14.00
C LEU A 311 13.36 3.57 -14.28
N LEU A 312 12.64 3.07 -13.27
CA LEU A 312 11.71 1.96 -13.40
C LEU A 312 10.46 2.37 -14.20
N PHE A 313 9.89 3.54 -13.90
CA PHE A 313 8.75 4.09 -14.65
C PHE A 313 9.11 4.33 -16.11
N GLY A 314 10.34 4.74 -16.40
CA GLY A 314 10.88 4.87 -17.76
C GLY A 314 10.73 3.60 -18.62
N LYS A 315 10.66 2.41 -18.00
CA LYS A 315 10.45 1.13 -18.72
C LYS A 315 9.07 1.02 -19.36
N LEU A 316 8.08 1.78 -18.87
CA LEU A 316 6.71 1.76 -19.40
C LEU A 316 6.58 2.46 -20.75
N PHE A 317 7.52 3.34 -21.12
CA PHE A 317 7.49 4.04 -22.41
C PHE A 317 7.96 3.19 -23.60
N LYS A 318 8.38 1.94 -23.37
CA LYS A 318 8.73 1.03 -24.46
C LYS A 318 7.49 0.69 -25.29
N LYS A 319 7.63 0.65 -26.63
CA LYS A 319 6.54 0.23 -27.54
C LYS A 319 5.96 -1.16 -27.19
N SER A 320 6.82 -2.08 -26.73
CA SER A 320 6.42 -3.43 -26.27
C SER A 320 5.47 -3.42 -25.08
N PHE A 321 5.48 -2.38 -24.24
CA PHE A 321 4.58 -2.26 -23.09
C PHE A 321 3.11 -2.12 -23.50
N PHE A 322 2.82 -1.32 -24.54
CA PHE A 322 1.45 -1.16 -25.03
C PHE A 322 0.91 -2.43 -25.69
N GLY A 323 1.78 -3.24 -26.31
CA GLY A 323 1.43 -4.58 -26.78
C GLY A 323 1.12 -5.52 -25.61
N PHE A 324 2.00 -5.54 -24.61
CA PHE A 324 1.82 -6.30 -23.38
C PHE A 324 0.49 -5.98 -22.68
N LEU A 325 0.12 -4.71 -22.55
CA LEU A 325 -1.12 -4.31 -21.86
C LEU A 325 -2.38 -4.89 -22.46
N LYS A 326 -2.40 -5.20 -23.77
CA LYS A 326 -3.54 -5.86 -24.42
C LYS A 326 -3.69 -7.28 -23.86
N THR A 327 -2.59 -8.04 -23.90
CA THR A 327 -2.48 -9.44 -23.43
C THR A 327 -2.43 -9.61 -21.91
N ALA A 328 -2.23 -8.53 -21.16
CA ALA A 328 -1.97 -8.60 -19.73
C ALA A 328 -3.17 -9.19 -18.97
N PRO A 329 -2.93 -10.08 -17.98
CA PRO A 329 -3.98 -10.59 -17.13
C PRO A 329 -4.75 -9.51 -16.36
N GLY A 330 -5.98 -9.84 -15.96
CA GLY A 330 -6.85 -8.87 -15.29
C GLY A 330 -6.29 -8.27 -13.99
N HIS A 331 -5.53 -9.04 -13.21
CA HIS A 331 -4.90 -8.56 -11.98
C HIS A 331 -3.75 -7.56 -12.23
N VAL A 332 -3.05 -7.66 -13.36
CA VAL A 332 -2.04 -6.68 -13.79
C VAL A 332 -2.72 -5.39 -14.22
N LYS A 333 -3.75 -5.49 -15.06
CA LYS A 333 -4.57 -4.35 -15.50
C LYS A 333 -5.19 -3.63 -14.31
N LEU A 334 -5.74 -4.38 -13.35
CA LEU A 334 -6.27 -3.85 -12.10
C LEU A 334 -5.18 -3.10 -11.32
N SER A 335 -4.00 -3.68 -11.12
CA SER A 335 -2.90 -3.02 -10.40
C SER A 335 -2.51 -1.68 -11.06
N LEU A 336 -2.51 -1.63 -12.40
CA LEU A 336 -2.24 -0.41 -13.14
C LEU A 336 -3.34 0.65 -12.94
N ILE A 337 -4.60 0.24 -13.02
CA ILE A 337 -5.75 1.13 -12.79
C ILE A 337 -5.68 1.67 -11.35
N LEU A 338 -5.49 0.81 -10.35
CA LEU A 338 -5.36 1.20 -8.95
C LEU A 338 -4.24 2.22 -8.76
N PHE A 339 -3.09 2.00 -9.38
CA PHE A 339 -1.96 2.93 -9.34
C PHE A 339 -2.36 4.32 -9.88
N PHE A 340 -2.93 4.39 -11.07
CA PHE A 340 -3.27 5.68 -11.70
C PHE A 340 -4.45 6.38 -11.04
N THR A 341 -5.54 5.67 -10.71
CA THR A 341 -6.73 6.29 -10.08
C THR A 341 -6.39 6.83 -8.70
N THR A 342 -5.61 6.06 -7.93
CA THR A 342 -5.17 6.50 -6.60
C THR A 342 -4.19 7.65 -6.71
N SER A 343 -3.22 7.58 -7.63
CA SER A 343 -2.28 8.69 -7.85
C SER A 343 -3.01 9.97 -8.24
N PHE A 344 -3.98 9.88 -9.17
CA PHE A 344 -4.79 11.00 -9.60
C PHE A 344 -5.50 11.66 -8.41
N ALA A 345 -6.25 10.89 -7.62
CA ALA A 345 -6.95 11.41 -6.45
C ALA A 345 -5.99 12.10 -5.45
N MET A 346 -4.83 11.49 -5.20
CA MET A 346 -3.87 12.00 -4.21
C MET A 346 -3.15 13.27 -4.67
N THR A 347 -2.96 13.46 -5.98
CA THR A 347 -2.30 14.66 -6.51
C THR A 347 -3.06 15.96 -6.25
N PHE A 348 -4.37 15.91 -6.02
CA PHE A 348 -5.15 17.10 -5.71
C PHE A 348 -5.20 17.40 -4.21
N VAL A 349 -5.06 16.39 -3.35
CA VAL A 349 -5.18 16.55 -1.89
C VAL A 349 -3.84 16.81 -1.22
N MET A 350 -2.73 16.36 -1.82
CA MET A 350 -1.42 16.34 -1.18
C MET A 350 -0.46 17.36 -1.77
N SER A 351 -0.03 18.32 -0.96
CA SER A 351 0.98 19.33 -1.28
C SER A 351 2.18 19.31 -0.33
N ASN A 352 2.29 18.34 0.57
CA ASN A 352 3.46 18.20 1.46
C ASN A 352 4.34 17.01 1.03
N LEU A 353 5.62 17.25 0.73
CA LEU A 353 6.54 16.19 0.24
C LEU A 353 6.72 15.04 1.24
N GLY A 354 6.79 15.31 2.54
CA GLY A 354 6.89 14.27 3.56
C GLY A 354 5.66 13.36 3.61
N ILE A 355 4.46 13.96 3.53
CA ILE A 355 3.21 13.21 3.46
C ILE A 355 3.12 12.44 2.14
N ILE A 356 3.47 13.07 1.02
CA ILE A 356 3.49 12.42 -0.31
C ILE A 356 4.36 11.17 -0.26
N LEU A 357 5.58 11.26 0.28
CA LEU A 357 6.50 10.13 0.40
C LEU A 357 5.89 8.94 1.13
N ARG A 358 5.22 9.18 2.27
CA ARG A 358 4.55 8.14 3.07
C ARG A 358 3.43 7.42 2.29
N GLN A 359 2.78 8.12 1.38
CA GLN A 359 1.53 7.69 0.74
C GLN A 359 1.80 7.02 -0.60
N LYS A 360 2.65 7.68 -1.39
CA LYS A 360 3.17 7.22 -2.67
C LYS A 360 3.78 5.84 -2.55
N SER A 361 4.63 5.63 -1.55
CA SER A 361 5.42 4.42 -1.43
C SER A 361 4.56 3.16 -1.32
N MET A 362 3.38 3.25 -0.67
CA MET A 362 2.40 2.17 -0.60
C MET A 362 1.75 1.87 -1.95
N ILE A 363 1.46 2.92 -2.74
CA ILE A 363 0.81 2.81 -4.05
C ILE A 363 1.81 2.30 -5.12
N MET A 364 3.09 2.63 -4.98
CA MET A 364 4.15 2.23 -5.90
C MET A 364 4.33 0.71 -6.01
N TYR A 365 3.96 -0.07 -4.99
CA TYR A 365 3.97 -1.53 -5.09
C TYR A 365 3.09 -2.08 -6.23
N PHE A 366 1.96 -1.43 -6.52
CA PHE A 366 1.11 -1.81 -7.65
C PHE A 366 1.79 -1.51 -8.99
N LEU A 367 2.51 -0.39 -9.08
CA LEU A 367 3.32 -0.06 -10.25
C LEU A 367 4.50 -1.04 -10.42
N PHE A 368 5.22 -1.33 -9.34
CA PHE A 368 6.33 -2.28 -9.35
C PHE A 368 5.87 -3.66 -9.80
N PHE A 369 4.68 -4.08 -9.40
CA PHE A 369 4.08 -5.31 -9.87
C PHE A 369 3.87 -5.31 -11.38
N VAL A 370 3.29 -4.24 -11.95
CA VAL A 370 3.11 -4.10 -13.40
C VAL A 370 4.44 -4.11 -14.13
N ILE A 371 5.44 -3.38 -13.65
CA ILE A 371 6.77 -3.31 -14.25
C ILE A 371 7.45 -4.68 -14.21
N TYR A 372 7.41 -5.37 -13.07
CA TYR A 372 7.98 -6.71 -12.95
C TYR A 372 7.31 -7.65 -13.95
N TYR A 373 5.97 -7.68 -13.99
CA TYR A 373 5.25 -8.55 -14.90
C TYR A 373 5.58 -8.26 -16.37
N PHE A 374 5.68 -6.99 -16.73
CA PHE A 374 6.09 -6.56 -18.07
C PHE A 374 7.51 -7.02 -18.42
N LEU A 375 8.47 -6.87 -17.51
CA LEU A 375 9.84 -7.31 -17.74
C LEU A 375 9.94 -8.84 -17.83
N ALA A 376 9.10 -9.58 -17.11
CA ALA A 376 8.96 -11.02 -17.25
C ALA A 376 8.40 -11.41 -18.63
N TYR A 377 7.41 -10.66 -19.12
CA TYR A 377 6.87 -10.80 -20.47
C TYR A 377 7.89 -10.52 -21.57
N GLU A 378 8.76 -9.51 -21.42
CA GLU A 378 9.81 -9.24 -22.41
C GLU A 378 10.92 -10.31 -22.42
N LYS A 379 11.25 -10.87 -21.26
CA LYS A 379 12.43 -11.74 -21.12
C LYS A 379 12.17 -13.17 -21.57
N ASP A 380 10.97 -13.71 -21.34
CA ASP A 380 10.68 -15.12 -21.59
C ASP A 380 9.63 -15.31 -22.69
N THR A 381 10.06 -15.93 -23.79
CA THR A 381 9.20 -16.14 -24.96
C THR A 381 8.08 -17.12 -24.65
N VAL A 382 8.32 -18.13 -23.81
CA VAL A 382 7.30 -19.10 -23.39
C VAL A 382 6.24 -18.41 -22.53
N PHE A 383 6.65 -17.61 -21.56
CA PHE A 383 5.75 -16.79 -20.74
C PHE A 383 4.91 -15.86 -21.60
N ARG A 384 5.52 -15.17 -22.58
CA ARG A 384 4.81 -14.33 -23.56
C ARG A 384 3.77 -15.10 -24.35
N LEU A 385 4.16 -16.20 -24.99
CA LEU A 385 3.27 -17.04 -25.79
C LEU A 385 2.10 -17.58 -24.95
N LYS A 386 2.36 -17.97 -23.69
CA LYS A 386 1.31 -18.44 -22.78
C LYS A 386 0.25 -17.35 -22.50
N GLN A 387 0.66 -16.09 -22.36
CA GLN A 387 -0.30 -14.98 -22.21
C GLN A 387 -1.11 -14.75 -23.48
N GLU A 388 -0.46 -14.71 -24.64
CA GLU A 388 -1.13 -14.51 -25.94
C GLU A 388 -2.13 -15.63 -26.26
N VAL A 389 -1.79 -16.88 -25.97
CA VAL A 389 -2.71 -18.03 -26.15
C VAL A 389 -3.88 -17.97 -25.16
N THR A 390 -3.62 -17.59 -23.90
CA THR A 390 -4.68 -17.45 -22.90
C THR A 390 -5.69 -16.39 -23.32
N GLU A 391 -5.23 -15.24 -23.82
CA GLU A 391 -6.10 -14.19 -24.34
C GLU A 391 -6.93 -14.67 -25.54
N ARG A 392 -6.30 -15.33 -26.53
CA ARG A 392 -7.01 -15.87 -27.71
C ARG A 392 -8.12 -16.86 -27.33
N LYS A 393 -7.86 -17.76 -26.37
CA LYS A 393 -8.89 -18.69 -25.88
C LYS A 393 -10.06 -17.94 -25.22
N THR A 394 -9.76 -16.95 -24.38
CA THR A 394 -10.81 -16.13 -23.74
C THR A 394 -11.61 -15.28 -24.73
N LEU A 395 -11.04 -14.91 -25.88
CA LEU A 395 -11.76 -14.23 -26.95
C LEU A 395 -12.64 -15.20 -27.75
N ALA A 396 -12.13 -16.41 -28.04
CA ALA A 396 -12.86 -17.44 -28.77
C ALA A 396 -14.04 -18.05 -27.97
N GLU A 397 -13.94 -18.15 -26.65
CA GLU A 397 -15.04 -18.59 -25.78
C GLU A 397 -16.14 -17.53 -25.59
N ALA A 398 -15.89 -16.29 -26.01
CA ALA A 398 -16.80 -15.16 -25.84
C ALA A 398 -17.44 -14.67 -27.15
N ALA A 399 -16.96 -15.15 -28.29
CA ALA A 399 -17.57 -14.97 -29.62
C ALA A 399 -18.49 -16.16 -29.90
#